data_AF-A0A2E9NM77-F1
#
_entry.id   AF-A0A2E9NM77-F1
#
_cell.length_a   1.000
_cell.length_b   1.000
_cell.length_c   1.000
_cell.angle_alpha   90.00
_cell.angle_beta   90.00
_cell.angle_gamma   90.00
#
_symmetry.space_group_name_H-M   'P 1'
#
loop_
_entity.id
_entity.type
_entity.pdbx_description
1 polymer ?
#
loop_
_entity_poly.entity_id
_entity_poly.type
_entity_poly.pdbx_seq_one_letter_code
_entity_poly.pdbx_strand_id
1 'polypeptide(L)'
;MKHLKPVNQKADRVERHIEAAAEAAASGEVVALQQAPLRPDVHVPLGCSFVFFPGWEVDVEGGTAGLCSPVERDLFDCHLGCFWPAQVPDQLNHAPDWTATCASAQKDWRKIDLIFP
;
A
#
# COMPACT_ATOMS: atom_id res chain seq x y z
N MET A 1 5.80 -23.18 -23.04
CA MET A 1 5.52 -22.70 -24.40
C MET A 1 6.44 -23.36 -25.44
N LYS A 2 6.60 -24.70 -25.43
CA LYS A 2 7.67 -25.38 -26.20
C LYS A 2 7.60 -25.24 -27.74
N HIS A 3 6.50 -24.71 -28.28
CA HIS A 3 6.24 -24.65 -29.71
C HIS A 3 5.85 -23.25 -30.22
N LEU A 4 5.88 -22.22 -29.38
CA LEU A 4 5.57 -20.85 -29.76
C LEU A 4 6.86 -20.04 -29.72
N LYS A 5 7.18 -19.30 -30.80
CA LYS A 5 8.35 -18.41 -30.84
C LYS A 5 7.92 -16.96 -30.55
N PRO A 6 8.67 -16.22 -29.73
CA PRO A 6 8.37 -14.82 -29.48
C PRO A 6 8.52 -14.00 -30.77
N VAL A 7 7.51 -13.19 -31.08
CA VAL A 7 7.45 -12.38 -32.31
C VAL A 7 8.15 -11.02 -32.17
N ASN A 8 8.40 -10.57 -30.93
CA ASN A 8 9.08 -9.31 -30.62
C ASN A 8 9.74 -9.35 -29.24
N GLN A 9 10.50 -8.30 -28.90
CA GLN A 9 11.20 -8.18 -27.61
C GLN A 9 10.28 -8.13 -26.39
N LYS A 10 9.01 -7.76 -26.55
CA LYS A 10 8.03 -7.79 -25.45
C LYS A 10 7.58 -9.22 -25.18
N ALA A 11 7.28 -9.98 -26.24
CA ALA A 11 6.92 -11.39 -26.16
C ALA A 11 8.05 -12.23 -25.55
N ASP A 12 9.31 -11.94 -25.93
CA ASP A 12 10.50 -12.58 -25.35
C ASP A 12 10.63 -12.31 -23.84
N ARG A 13 10.33 -11.09 -23.39
CA ARG A 13 10.30 -10.75 -21.95
C ARG A 13 9.20 -11.47 -21.19
N VAL A 14 8.03 -11.66 -21.80
CA VAL A 14 6.91 -12.40 -21.18
C VAL A 14 7.26 -13.88 -21.02
N GLU A 15 7.88 -14.50 -22.04
CA GLU A 15 8.31 -15.89 -21.97
C GLU A 15 9.30 -16.12 -20.82
N ARG A 16 10.34 -15.27 -20.72
CA ARG A 16 11.32 -15.33 -19.62
C ARG A 16 10.68 -15.16 -18.23
N HIS A 17 9.70 -14.26 -18.10
CA HIS A 17 9.01 -14.05 -16.83
C HIS A 17 8.20 -15.27 -16.40
N ILE A 18 7.52 -15.93 -17.35
CA ILE A 18 6.75 -17.15 -17.09
C ILE A 18 7.68 -18.31 -16.72
N GLU A 19 8.83 -18.45 -17.40
CA GLU A 19 9.82 -19.48 -17.08
C GLU A 19 10.41 -19.28 -15.68
N ALA A 20 10.82 -18.06 -15.33
CA ALA A 20 11.31 -17.73 -14.00
C ALA A 20 10.27 -17.99 -12.90
N ALA A 21 8.99 -17.67 -13.16
CA ALA A 21 7.90 -17.96 -12.23
C ALA A 21 7.66 -19.47 -12.07
N ALA A 22 7.79 -20.26 -13.14
CA ALA A 22 7.66 -21.71 -13.10
C ALA A 22 8.83 -22.38 -12.34
N GLU A 23 10.05 -21.88 -12.49
CA GLU A 23 11.21 -22.33 -11.72
C GLU A 23 11.07 -22.01 -10.22
N ALA A 24 10.64 -20.79 -9.89
CA ALA A 24 10.35 -20.40 -8.51
C ALA A 24 9.20 -21.23 -7.89
N ALA A 25 8.18 -21.59 -8.67
CA ALA A 25 7.12 -22.49 -8.19
C ALA A 25 7.63 -23.93 -7.99
N ALA A 26 8.60 -24.38 -8.80
CA ALA A 26 9.16 -25.72 -8.72
C ALA A 26 10.16 -25.90 -7.56
N SER A 27 10.77 -24.83 -7.05
CA SER A 27 11.69 -24.89 -5.90
C SER A 27 11.00 -25.21 -4.57
N GLY A 28 9.66 -25.19 -4.52
CA GLY A 28 8.89 -25.50 -3.30
C GLY A 28 9.05 -24.45 -2.20
N GLU A 29 9.61 -23.29 -2.54
CA GLU A 29 9.82 -22.19 -1.61
C GLU A 29 8.46 -21.54 -1.29
N VAL A 30 8.03 -21.63 -0.03
CA VAL A 30 6.82 -20.96 0.45
C VAL A 30 7.16 -19.48 0.59
N VAL A 31 7.08 -18.75 -0.53
CA VAL A 31 7.01 -17.30 -0.50
C VAL A 31 5.60 -16.91 -0.10
N ALA A 32 5.47 -15.90 0.76
CA ALA A 32 4.16 -15.30 1.01
C ALA A 32 3.52 -14.97 -0.34
N LEU A 33 2.21 -15.12 -0.47
CA LEU A 33 1.44 -14.64 -1.61
C LEU A 33 1.37 -13.10 -1.58
N GLN A 34 2.52 -12.45 -1.39
CA GLN A 34 2.75 -11.10 -1.83
C GLN A 34 2.58 -11.19 -3.34
N GLN A 35 1.45 -10.69 -3.84
CA GLN A 35 1.30 -10.38 -5.25
C GLN A 35 2.63 -9.76 -5.69
N ALA A 36 3.26 -10.34 -6.72
CA ALA A 36 4.57 -9.90 -7.21
C ALA A 36 4.64 -8.39 -7.05
N PRO A 37 5.53 -7.88 -6.18
CA PRO A 37 5.41 -6.51 -5.75
C PRO A 37 5.45 -5.62 -6.99
N LEU A 38 4.64 -4.55 -7.00
CA LEU A 38 4.57 -3.60 -8.11
C LEU A 38 5.98 -3.17 -8.57
N ARG A 39 6.96 -3.26 -7.65
CA ARG A 39 8.38 -3.36 -7.96
C ARG A 39 9.11 -4.42 -7.10
N PRO A 40 10.00 -5.26 -7.66
CA PRO A 40 10.71 -6.34 -6.97
C PRO A 40 11.57 -5.91 -5.78
N ASP A 41 11.87 -4.62 -5.64
CA ASP A 41 12.72 -4.02 -4.62
C ASP A 41 11.95 -3.34 -3.47
N VAL A 42 10.62 -3.24 -3.56
CA VAL A 42 9.80 -2.56 -2.55
C VAL A 42 9.34 -3.55 -1.48
N HIS A 43 9.87 -3.40 -0.27
CA HIS A 43 9.43 -4.16 0.91
C HIS A 43 8.53 -3.29 1.80
N VAL A 44 7.26 -3.67 1.91
CA VAL A 44 6.28 -3.01 2.79
C VAL A 44 6.10 -3.85 4.07
N PRO A 45 6.45 -3.32 5.27
CA PRO A 45 6.38 -4.06 6.51
C PRO A 45 4.96 -4.51 6.89
N LEU A 46 4.87 -5.61 7.65
CA LEU A 46 3.62 -6.00 8.31
C LEU A 46 3.15 -4.89 9.25
N GLY A 47 1.86 -4.57 9.18
CA GLY A 47 1.24 -3.46 9.92
C GLY A 47 1.01 -2.20 9.07
N CYS A 48 1.68 -2.07 7.92
CA CYS A 48 1.43 -1.00 6.96
C CYS A 48 0.28 -1.35 6.01
N SER A 49 -0.28 -0.33 5.36
CA SER A 49 -1.28 -0.51 4.30
C SER A 49 -0.66 -1.05 3.01
N PHE A 50 -1.40 -1.94 2.32
CA PHE A 50 -1.10 -2.38 0.95
C PHE A 50 -2.03 -1.73 -0.09
N VAL A 51 -2.81 -0.72 0.32
CA VAL A 51 -3.75 0.01 -0.55
C VAL A 51 -3.12 1.37 -0.88
N PHE A 52 -2.59 1.53 -2.09
CA PHE A 52 -1.79 2.70 -2.49
C PHE A 52 -2.60 3.71 -3.33
N PHE A 53 -3.28 4.65 -2.66
CA PHE A 53 -4.02 5.74 -3.30
C PHE A 53 -3.88 7.09 -2.55
N PRO A 54 -2.69 7.69 -2.43
CA PRO A 54 -1.38 7.20 -2.87
C PRO A 54 -0.73 6.22 -1.88
N GLY A 55 -1.24 6.10 -0.65
CA GLY A 55 -0.73 5.26 0.43
C GLY A 55 -0.83 5.99 1.78
N TRP A 56 -0.50 5.31 2.89
CA TRP A 56 -0.47 5.92 4.22
C TRP A 56 0.95 5.95 4.81
N GLU A 57 1.59 4.79 5.00
CA GLU A 57 2.99 4.72 5.45
C GLU A 57 3.99 4.86 4.31
N VAL A 58 3.67 4.27 3.16
CA VAL A 58 4.48 4.29 1.95
C VAL A 58 3.59 4.47 0.73
N ASP A 59 4.13 5.10 -0.30
CA ASP A 59 3.51 5.18 -1.61
C ASP A 59 3.74 3.89 -2.43
N VAL A 60 3.15 3.84 -3.62
CA VAL A 60 3.30 2.72 -4.56
C VAL A 60 4.74 2.49 -5.03
N GLU A 61 5.61 3.49 -4.90
CA GLU A 61 7.03 3.42 -5.24
C GLU A 61 7.87 2.88 -4.07
N GLY A 62 7.24 2.61 -2.92
CA GLY A 62 7.91 2.20 -1.69
C GLY A 62 8.59 3.33 -0.93
N GLY A 63 8.35 4.58 -1.33
CA GLY A 63 8.87 5.78 -0.68
C GLY A 63 7.76 6.54 0.04
N THR A 64 8.02 7.83 0.30
CA THR A 64 7.04 8.76 0.89
C THR A 64 6.77 9.97 -0.01
N ALA A 65 7.43 10.04 -1.18
CA ALA A 65 7.40 11.22 -2.04
C ALA A 65 6.04 11.41 -2.74
N GLY A 66 5.32 10.32 -2.99
CA GLY A 66 3.97 10.31 -3.53
C GLY A 66 2.88 10.55 -2.49
N LEU A 67 3.22 10.53 -1.19
CA LEU A 67 2.27 10.77 -0.11
C LEU A 67 1.93 12.26 0.02
N CYS A 68 0.81 12.55 0.68
CA CYS A 68 0.47 13.92 1.03
C CYS A 68 1.53 14.54 1.95
N SER A 69 2.04 15.70 1.53
CA SER A 69 3.08 16.42 2.24
C SER A 69 2.57 17.80 2.71
N PRO A 70 2.41 18.04 4.03
CA PRO A 70 2.61 17.09 5.11
C PRO A 70 1.41 16.14 5.27
N VAL A 71 1.58 15.06 6.04
CA VAL A 71 0.60 13.96 6.19
C VAL A 71 -0.75 14.45 6.73
N GLU A 72 -0.75 15.48 7.57
CA GLU A 72 -1.95 16.08 8.17
C GLU A 72 -2.91 16.64 7.12
N ARG A 73 -2.46 16.88 5.88
CA ARG A 73 -3.34 17.33 4.79
C ARG A 73 -4.29 16.23 4.32
N ASP A 74 -3.91 14.98 4.50
CA ASP A 74 -4.68 13.80 4.08
C ASP A 74 -5.54 13.20 5.20
N LEU A 75 -5.22 13.56 6.44
CA LEU A 75 -5.79 12.95 7.64
C LEU A 75 -7.32 12.96 7.67
N PHE A 76 -7.94 14.07 7.30
CA PHE A 76 -9.40 14.16 7.29
C PHE A 76 -10.04 13.37 6.15
N ASP A 77 -9.45 13.35 4.96
CA ASP A 77 -9.99 12.55 3.85
C ASP A 77 -9.91 11.05 4.17
N CYS A 78 -8.81 10.62 4.80
CA CYS A 78 -8.63 9.25 5.27
C CYS A 78 -9.66 8.87 6.35
N HIS A 79 -9.90 9.78 7.30
CA HIS A 79 -10.84 9.62 8.41
C HIS A 79 -12.31 9.61 7.95
N LEU A 80 -12.71 10.61 7.15
CA LEU A 80 -14.08 10.81 6.66
C LEU A 80 -14.51 9.68 5.72
N GLY A 81 -13.58 9.24 4.85
CA GLY A 81 -13.83 8.21 3.85
C GLY A 81 -13.59 6.78 4.33
N CYS A 82 -13.09 6.59 5.56
CA CYS A 82 -12.68 5.30 6.10
C CYS A 82 -11.74 4.54 5.15
N PHE A 83 -10.75 5.24 4.60
CA PHE A 83 -9.95 4.72 3.49
C PHE A 83 -8.88 3.72 3.96
N TRP A 84 -8.25 4.00 5.10
CA TRP A 84 -7.28 3.10 5.75
C TRP A 84 -7.68 2.84 7.21
N PRO A 85 -8.81 2.15 7.47
CA PRO A 85 -9.40 2.07 8.80
C PRO A 85 -8.56 1.28 9.82
N ALA A 86 -7.58 0.50 9.37
CA ALA A 86 -6.63 -0.18 10.25
C ALA A 86 -5.53 0.75 10.78
N GLN A 87 -5.25 1.84 10.06
CA GLN A 87 -4.20 2.82 10.38
C GLN A 87 -4.78 4.13 10.92
N VAL A 88 -5.90 4.58 10.35
CA VAL A 88 -6.57 5.84 10.64
C VAL A 88 -7.97 5.52 11.18
N PRO A 89 -8.29 5.90 12.43
CA PRO A 89 -9.63 5.78 12.99
C PRO A 89 -10.68 6.34 12.04
N ASP A 90 -11.79 5.62 11.89
CA ASP A 90 -12.72 5.83 10.80
C ASP A 90 -14.00 6.53 11.29
N GLN A 91 -14.42 7.60 10.62
CA GLN A 91 -15.56 8.39 11.07
C GLN A 91 -16.90 7.67 10.85
N LEU A 92 -17.01 6.88 9.79
CA LEU A 92 -18.30 6.31 9.37
C LEU A 92 -18.82 5.25 10.34
N ASN A 93 -17.95 4.51 11.03
CA ASN A 93 -18.39 3.38 11.85
C ASN A 93 -17.90 3.44 13.30
N HIS A 94 -16.59 3.54 13.54
CA HIS A 94 -16.04 3.26 14.87
C HIS A 94 -15.63 4.49 15.68
N ALA A 95 -15.23 5.57 15.03
CA ALA A 95 -14.64 6.73 15.71
C ALA A 95 -15.20 8.07 15.20
N PRO A 96 -16.54 8.30 15.23
CA PRO A 96 -17.18 9.47 14.62
C PRO A 96 -16.69 10.82 15.18
N ASP A 97 -16.26 10.85 16.44
CA ASP A 97 -15.83 12.07 17.13
C ASP A 97 -14.30 12.17 17.30
N TRP A 98 -13.53 11.31 16.64
CA TRP A 98 -12.06 11.24 16.81
C TRP A 98 -11.35 12.58 16.56
N THR A 99 -11.88 13.37 15.62
CA THR A 99 -11.33 14.66 15.22
C THR A 99 -12.02 15.86 15.87
N ALA A 100 -12.93 15.65 16.84
CA ALA A 100 -13.78 16.70 17.41
C ALA A 100 -13.00 17.86 18.06
N THR A 101 -11.78 17.61 18.56
CA THR A 101 -10.91 18.62 19.17
C THR A 101 -9.90 19.23 18.19
N CYS A 102 -9.85 18.73 16.95
CA CYS A 102 -8.88 19.09 15.92
C CYS A 102 -9.57 19.80 14.74
N ALA A 103 -9.72 21.12 14.81
CA ALA A 103 -10.36 21.90 13.75
C ALA A 103 -9.47 22.06 12.51
N SER A 104 -8.15 22.08 12.69
CA SER A 104 -7.18 22.14 11.60
C SER A 104 -6.02 21.19 11.86
N ALA A 105 -5.95 20.07 11.13
CA ALA A 105 -4.90 19.07 11.32
C ALA A 105 -3.48 19.69 11.28
N GLN A 106 -3.24 20.66 10.40
CA GLN A 106 -1.95 21.38 10.31
C GLN A 106 -1.53 22.10 11.61
N LYS A 107 -2.47 22.46 12.48
CA LYS A 107 -2.22 23.21 13.72
C LYS A 107 -2.51 22.39 14.98
N ASP A 108 -3.53 21.56 14.92
CA ASP A 108 -4.16 20.88 16.04
C ASP A 108 -3.85 19.38 16.10
N TRP A 109 -3.01 18.83 15.21
CA TRP A 109 -2.74 17.38 15.12
C TRP A 109 -2.37 16.73 16.47
N ARG A 110 -1.75 17.47 17.40
CA ARG A 110 -1.41 16.97 18.73
C ARG A 110 -2.61 16.64 19.62
N LYS A 111 -3.80 17.10 19.25
CA LYS A 111 -5.05 16.83 19.97
C LYS A 111 -5.72 15.52 19.52
N ILE A 112 -5.21 14.92 18.46
CA ILE A 112 -5.67 13.64 17.94
C ILE A 112 -4.96 12.53 18.71
N ASP A 113 -5.73 11.58 19.24
CA ASP A 113 -5.23 10.52 20.12
C ASP A 113 -5.34 9.13 19.48
N LEU A 114 -4.69 8.13 20.07
CA LEU A 114 -4.85 6.74 19.68
C LEU A 114 -6.20 6.20 20.18
N ILE A 115 -6.77 5.25 19.44
CA ILE A 115 -8.06 4.60 19.79
C ILE A 115 -7.89 3.20 20.40
N PHE A 116 -6.66 2.70 20.48
CA PHE A 116 -6.36 1.38 21.02
C PHE A 116 -6.18 1.47 22.56
N PRO A 117 -6.94 0.69 23.35
CA PRO A 117 -6.91 0.74 24.82
C PRO A 117 -5.66 0.09 25.44
#